data_AF-A0A524B7V0-F1
#
_entry.id   AF-A0A524B7V0-F1
#
_cell.length_a   1.000
_cell.length_b   1.000
_cell.length_c   1.000
_cell.angle_alpha   90.00
_cell.angle_beta   90.00
_cell.angle_gamma   90.00
#
_symmetry.space_group_name_H-M   'P 1'
#
loop_
_entity.id
_entity.type
_entity.pdbx_description
1 polymer ?
#
loop_
_entity_poly.entity_id
_entity_poly.type
_entity_poly.pdbx_seq_one_letter_code
_entity_poly.pdbx_strand_id
1 'polypeptide(L)'
;MPESGLPAAAYAKLVDVDPPLVDHVMEILRTAGVTAYAEPLAGDTGPYRDIRPPDRPTTRIFVERWRLGDARAAVEKQLPELRAEFHADAARRVDAEDMAQAPAQDIDAAWEQIVAGFEATGPDEPAAPTGSGLSSRLVREHTPPPPGPRDYIAADDPEDERFVPPPPPPLPRPRDRFDSLAWAGTIGGPLAVVVAYATGTGGWLAGLGFVAFTAGFVTLIARSGDRRRDDDDNGAVV
;
A
#
# COMPACT_ATOMS: atom_id res chain seq x y z
N MET A 1 -1.07 12.21 4.67
CA MET A 1 -1.07 12.68 6.07
C MET A 1 -2.09 11.81 6.78
N PRO A 2 -1.74 10.99 7.78
CA PRO A 2 -2.77 10.28 8.52
C PRO A 2 -3.57 11.32 9.32
N GLU A 3 -4.88 11.35 9.12
CA GLU A 3 -5.82 12.22 9.85
C GLU A 3 -6.12 11.71 11.26
N SER A 4 -5.14 11.10 11.94
CA SER A 4 -5.26 10.82 13.36
C SER A 4 -4.81 12.07 14.12
N GLY A 5 -5.76 12.78 14.73
CA GLY A 5 -5.55 14.01 15.51
C GLY A 5 -4.74 13.84 16.81
N LEU A 6 -3.84 12.86 16.88
CA LEU A 6 -2.98 12.60 18.02
C LEU A 6 -1.58 13.15 17.75
N PRO A 7 -0.93 13.79 18.74
CA PRO A 7 0.45 14.19 18.59
C PRO A 7 1.31 12.93 18.43
N ALA A 8 1.84 12.70 17.23
CA ALA A 8 2.68 11.54 16.87
C ALA A 8 3.88 11.33 17.82
N ALA A 9 4.30 12.38 18.54
CA ALA A 9 5.34 12.31 19.55
C ALA A 9 4.92 11.55 20.83
N ALA A 10 3.64 11.55 21.20
CA ALA A 10 3.16 11.00 22.48
C ALA A 10 2.89 9.49 22.45
N TYR A 11 2.61 8.92 21.27
CA TYR A 11 2.27 7.51 21.11
C TYR A 11 3.34 6.76 20.32
N ALA A 12 3.49 5.47 20.62
CA ALA A 12 4.38 4.55 19.92
C ALA A 12 3.62 3.30 19.51
N LYS A 13 3.98 2.74 18.35
CA LYS A 13 3.46 1.47 17.86
C LYS A 13 3.88 0.34 18.81
N LEU A 14 2.90 -0.43 19.30
CA LEU A 14 3.14 -1.63 20.09
C LEU A 14 3.24 -2.87 19.21
N VAL A 15 2.17 -3.17 18.46
CA VAL A 15 2.03 -4.40 17.66
C VAL A 15 0.97 -4.24 16.57
N ASP A 16 1.12 -4.99 15.47
CA ASP A 16 0.09 -5.17 14.44
C ASP A 16 -0.56 -6.55 14.66
N VAL A 17 -1.89 -6.59 14.81
CA VAL A 17 -2.65 -7.80 15.15
C VAL A 17 -3.85 -7.99 14.23
N ASP A 18 -4.32 -9.23 14.09
CA ASP A 18 -5.54 -9.52 13.36
C ASP A 18 -6.76 -8.93 14.11
N PRO A 19 -7.81 -8.43 13.42
CA PRO A 19 -8.95 -7.75 14.03
C PRO A 19 -9.58 -8.48 15.23
N PRO A 20 -9.78 -9.81 15.21
CA PRO A 20 -10.39 -10.51 16.34
C PRO A 20 -9.50 -10.59 17.60
N LEU A 21 -8.18 -10.39 17.45
CA LEU A 21 -7.23 -10.39 18.57
C LEU A 21 -7.11 -9.01 19.24
N VAL A 22 -7.63 -7.95 18.59
CA VAL A 22 -7.56 -6.58 19.09
C VAL A 22 -8.17 -6.46 20.48
N ASP A 23 -9.38 -6.99 20.67
CA ASP A 23 -10.10 -6.90 21.94
C ASP A 23 -9.34 -7.55 23.09
N HIS A 24 -8.73 -8.72 22.82
CA HIS A 24 -7.91 -9.41 23.80
C HIS A 24 -6.70 -8.56 24.18
N VAL A 25 -5.93 -8.04 23.22
CA VAL A 25 -4.75 -7.22 23.51
C VAL A 25 -5.13 -5.92 24.22
N MET A 26 -6.24 -5.28 23.83
CA MET A 26 -6.75 -4.08 24.50
C MET A 26 -7.13 -4.37 25.96
N GLU A 27 -7.69 -5.54 26.24
CA GLU A 27 -8.05 -5.97 27.59
C GLU A 27 -6.82 -6.22 28.48
N ILE A 28 -5.75 -6.81 27.94
CA ILE A 28 -4.45 -6.95 28.63
C ILE A 28 -3.92 -5.57 29.04
N LEU A 29 -3.90 -4.64 28.08
CA LEU A 29 -3.38 -3.28 28.28
C LEU A 29 -4.24 -2.50 29.28
N ARG A 30 -5.57 -2.65 29.22
CA ARG A 30 -6.52 -2.08 30.17
C ARG A 30 -6.26 -2.59 31.59
N THR A 31 -6.06 -3.89 31.75
CA THR A 31 -5.76 -4.53 33.04
C THR A 31 -4.42 -4.04 33.60
N ALA A 32 -3.44 -3.78 32.74
CA ALA A 32 -2.15 -3.18 33.10
C ALA A 32 -2.23 -1.65 33.34
N GLY A 33 -3.40 -1.03 33.19
CA GLY A 33 -3.59 0.42 33.32
C GLY A 33 -2.79 1.22 32.28
N VAL A 34 -2.65 0.69 31.07
CA VAL A 34 -1.99 1.34 29.93
C VAL A 34 -3.06 1.86 28.97
N THR A 35 -3.04 3.16 28.67
CA THR A 35 -3.88 3.73 27.62
C THR A 35 -3.40 3.24 26.26
N ALA A 36 -4.30 2.64 25.50
CA ALA A 36 -4.03 2.13 24.16
C ALA A 36 -5.13 2.56 23.19
N TYR A 37 -4.79 2.62 21.90
CA TYR A 37 -5.75 2.86 20.82
C TYR A 37 -5.41 1.95 19.64
N ALA A 38 -6.44 1.54 18.89
CA ALA A 38 -6.33 0.64 17.76
C ALA A 38 -6.81 1.33 16.47
N GLU A 39 -6.04 1.21 15.39
CA GLU A 39 -6.35 1.77 14.08
C GLU A 39 -6.25 0.66 13.02
N PRO A 40 -7.25 0.49 12.13
CA PRO A 40 -7.13 -0.40 10.99
C PRO A 40 -5.94 0.00 10.09
N LEU A 41 -5.09 -0.97 9.76
CA LEU A 41 -3.93 -0.72 8.91
C LEU A 41 -4.39 -0.56 7.46
N ALA A 42 -4.40 0.69 6.98
CA ALA A 42 -4.77 0.99 5.59
C ALA A 42 -3.77 0.44 4.56
N GLY A 43 -2.52 0.21 4.97
CA GLY A 43 -1.44 -0.26 4.12
C GLY A 43 -0.11 0.42 4.41
N ASP A 44 0.96 -0.11 3.85
CA ASP A 44 2.29 0.48 3.94
C ASP A 44 2.58 1.35 2.71
N THR A 45 3.34 2.42 2.93
CA THR A 45 3.76 3.31 1.83
C THR A 45 4.98 2.71 1.15
N GLY A 46 4.83 2.29 -0.10
CA GLY A 46 5.90 1.77 -0.92
C GLY A 46 6.90 2.84 -1.37
N PRO A 47 8.02 2.42 -1.99
CA PRO A 47 9.10 3.31 -2.41
C PRO A 47 8.66 4.38 -3.42
N TYR A 48 7.55 4.15 -4.13
CA TYR A 48 6.98 5.09 -5.09
C TYR A 48 5.79 5.88 -4.52
N ARG A 49 5.65 5.89 -3.18
CA ARG A 49 4.51 6.50 -2.46
C ARG A 49 3.16 5.87 -2.81
N ASP A 50 3.18 4.65 -3.36
CA ASP A 50 2.03 3.78 -3.52
C ASP A 50 1.59 3.25 -2.14
N ILE A 51 0.28 3.25 -1.85
CA ILE A 51 -0.25 2.59 -0.65
C ILE A 51 -0.50 1.14 -1.03
N ARG A 52 0.27 0.23 -0.44
CA ARG A 52 0.06 -1.22 -0.61
C ARG A 52 -0.83 -1.70 0.53
N PRO A 53 -2.06 -2.16 0.23
CA PRO A 53 -2.92 -2.74 1.26
C PRO A 53 -2.21 -3.95 1.88
N PRO A 54 -2.44 -4.22 3.18
CA PRO A 54 -1.86 -5.41 3.79
C PRO A 54 -2.46 -6.67 3.16
N ASP A 55 -1.68 -7.76 3.09
CA ASP A 55 -2.13 -9.04 2.53
C ASP A 55 -3.34 -9.64 3.27
N ARG A 56 -3.61 -9.15 4.49
CA ARG A 56 -4.77 -9.50 5.30
C ARG A 56 -5.24 -8.30 6.14
N PRO A 57 -6.53 -8.23 6.51
CA PRO A 57 -7.05 -7.23 7.42
C PRO A 57 -6.22 -7.25 8.72
N THR A 58 -5.59 -6.12 9.04
CA THR A 58 -4.68 -5.99 10.17
C THR A 58 -5.00 -4.70 10.90
N THR A 59 -4.91 -4.72 12.23
CA THR A 59 -5.13 -3.56 13.09
C THR A 59 -3.84 -3.24 13.85
N ARG A 60 -3.43 -1.98 13.81
CA ARG A 60 -2.26 -1.47 14.50
C ARG A 60 -2.64 -0.91 15.86
N ILE A 61 -1.97 -1.38 16.91
CA ILE A 61 -2.18 -0.91 18.28
C ILE A 61 -1.07 0.06 18.68
N PHE A 62 -1.47 1.21 19.21
CA PHE A 62 -0.61 2.25 19.72
C PHE A 62 -0.79 2.41 21.24
N VAL A 63 0.30 2.70 21.94
CA VAL A 63 0.33 2.99 23.38
C VAL A 63 1.11 4.26 23.65
N GLU A 64 0.94 4.83 24.83
CA GLU A 64 1.76 5.98 25.24
C GLU A 64 3.25 5.62 25.21
N ARG A 65 4.06 6.47 24.57
CA ARG A 65 5.47 6.18 24.25
C ARG A 65 6.30 5.84 25.49
N TRP A 66 6.04 6.52 26.61
CA TRP A 66 6.74 6.31 27.88
C TRP A 66 6.32 5.02 28.60
N ARG A 67 5.14 4.47 28.28
CA ARG A 67 4.62 3.18 28.80
C ARG A 67 4.88 2.01 27.87
N LEU A 68 5.57 2.20 26.73
CA LEU A 68 5.78 1.13 25.74
C LEU A 68 6.49 -0.10 26.33
N GLY A 69 7.45 0.11 27.23
CA GLY A 69 8.15 -0.98 27.93
C GLY A 69 7.21 -1.81 28.79
N ASP A 70 6.42 -1.15 29.63
CA ASP A 70 5.43 -1.80 30.49
C ASP A 70 4.35 -2.53 29.69
N ALA A 71 3.88 -1.90 28.60
CA ALA A 71 2.90 -2.48 27.69
C ALA A 71 3.41 -3.77 27.04
N ARG A 72 4.65 -3.75 26.53
CA ARG A 72 5.29 -4.93 25.95
C ARG A 72 5.44 -6.04 27.00
N ALA A 73 5.92 -5.71 28.20
CA ALA A 73 6.08 -6.67 29.28
C ALA A 73 4.76 -7.30 29.73
N ALA A 74 3.67 -6.52 29.79
CA ALA A 74 2.34 -7.02 30.14
C ALA A 74 1.81 -8.03 29.11
N VAL A 75 1.94 -7.72 27.82
CA VAL A 75 1.53 -8.62 26.72
C VAL A 75 2.41 -9.88 26.69
N GLU A 76 3.72 -9.73 26.83
CA GLU A 76 4.67 -10.86 26.87
C GLU A 76 4.40 -11.83 28.02
N LYS A 77 4.01 -11.31 29.18
CA LYS A 77 3.67 -12.13 30.34
C LYS A 77 2.44 -13.01 30.12
N GLN A 78 1.43 -12.51 29.40
CA GLN A 78 0.17 -13.22 29.19
C GLN A 78 0.14 -14.05 27.90
N LEU A 79 1.08 -13.79 26.98
CA LEU A 79 1.22 -14.50 25.70
C LEU A 79 1.24 -16.04 25.82
N PRO A 80 1.97 -16.66 26.77
CA PRO A 80 1.99 -18.12 26.91
C PRO A 80 0.63 -18.71 27.30
N GLU A 81 -0.10 -18.03 28.20
CA GLU A 81 -1.42 -18.46 28.66
C GLU A 81 -2.46 -18.31 27.54
N LEU A 82 -2.48 -17.15 26.86
CA LEU A 82 -3.32 -16.92 25.69
C LEU A 82 -3.08 -17.98 24.61
N ARG A 83 -1.81 -18.28 24.29
CA ARG A 83 -1.47 -19.35 23.35
C ARG A 83 -2.05 -20.68 23.81
N ALA A 84 -1.86 -21.07 25.06
CA ALA A 84 -2.38 -22.32 25.60
C ALA A 84 -3.91 -22.39 25.53
N GLU A 85 -4.61 -21.30 25.86
CA GLU A 85 -6.07 -21.20 25.74
C GLU A 85 -6.54 -21.35 24.30
N PHE A 86 -5.90 -20.64 23.36
CA PHE A 86 -6.19 -20.78 21.92
C PHE A 86 -5.94 -22.20 21.43
N HIS A 87 -4.85 -22.84 21.85
CA HIS A 87 -4.56 -24.23 21.50
C HIS A 87 -5.59 -25.21 22.08
N ALA A 88 -6.03 -24.99 23.32
CA ALA A 88 -7.04 -25.83 23.97
C ALA A 88 -8.43 -25.62 23.36
N ASP A 89 -8.79 -24.39 22.98
CA ASP A 89 -10.02 -24.08 22.25
C ASP A 89 -9.99 -24.67 20.83
N ALA A 90 -8.84 -24.58 20.15
CA ALA A 90 -8.60 -25.25 18.88
C ALA A 90 -8.81 -26.76 19.00
N ALA A 91 -8.19 -27.39 20.00
CA ALA A 91 -8.29 -28.82 20.24
C ALA A 91 -9.70 -29.28 20.64
N ARG A 92 -10.47 -28.44 21.34
CA ARG A 92 -11.89 -28.73 21.63
C ARG A 92 -12.80 -28.59 20.41
N ARG A 93 -12.46 -27.71 19.46
CA ARG A 93 -13.23 -27.57 18.20
C ARG A 93 -12.82 -28.60 17.16
N VAL A 94 -11.55 -29.00 17.18
CA VAL A 94 -11.00 -30.05 16.36
C VAL A 94 -10.92 -31.29 17.23
N ASP A 95 -12.07 -31.92 17.47
CA ASP A 95 -12.08 -33.31 17.92
C ASP A 95 -11.45 -34.14 16.79
N ALA A 96 -10.12 -34.32 16.86
CA ALA A 96 -9.35 -34.98 15.82
C ALA A 96 -9.80 -36.45 15.62
N GLU A 97 -10.39 -37.04 16.64
CA GLU A 97 -11.05 -38.34 16.60
C GLU A 97 -12.35 -38.31 15.79
N ASP A 98 -13.18 -37.28 15.97
CA ASP A 98 -14.40 -37.06 15.16
C ASP A 98 -14.05 -36.80 13.69
N MET A 99 -13.02 -36.00 13.41
CA MET A 99 -12.57 -35.72 12.04
C MET A 99 -12.03 -36.98 11.34
N ALA A 100 -11.33 -37.85 12.09
CA ALA A 100 -10.81 -39.11 11.55
C ALA A 100 -11.90 -40.16 11.31
N GLN A 101 -13.05 -40.02 11.97
CA GLN A 101 -14.20 -40.91 11.89
C GLN A 101 -15.33 -40.36 11.02
N ALA A 102 -15.25 -39.09 10.62
CA ALA A 102 -16.24 -38.44 9.79
C ALA A 102 -16.38 -39.15 8.43
N PRO A 103 -17.59 -39.58 8.04
CA PRO A 103 -17.80 -40.20 6.74
C PRO A 103 -17.57 -39.16 5.64
N ALA A 104 -17.04 -39.61 4.49
CA ALA A 104 -16.71 -38.73 3.36
C ALA A 104 -17.89 -37.84 2.92
N GLN A 105 -19.13 -38.34 3.06
CA GLN A 105 -20.35 -37.60 2.74
C GLN A 105 -20.57 -36.36 3.62
N ASP A 106 -20.23 -36.43 4.90
CA ASP A 106 -20.38 -35.31 5.83
C ASP A 106 -19.30 -34.25 5.57
N ILE A 107 -18.09 -34.69 5.20
CA ILE A 107 -17.00 -33.83 4.78
C ILE A 107 -17.35 -33.12 3.47
N ASP A 108 -17.87 -33.84 2.47
CA ASP A 108 -18.30 -33.28 1.19
C ASP A 108 -19.43 -32.25 1.37
N ALA A 109 -20.44 -32.55 2.20
CA ALA A 109 -21.53 -31.62 2.51
C ALA A 109 -21.03 -30.35 3.24
N ALA A 110 -20.07 -30.49 4.15
CA ALA A 110 -19.43 -29.36 4.82
C ALA A 110 -18.59 -28.51 3.84
N TRP A 111 -17.87 -29.13 2.91
CA TRP A 111 -17.16 -28.43 1.83
C TRP A 111 -18.11 -27.65 0.93
N GLU A 112 -19.22 -28.26 0.51
CA GLU A 112 -20.24 -27.59 -0.30
C GLU A 112 -20.83 -26.36 0.42
N GLN A 113 -21.07 -26.43 1.73
CA GLN A 113 -21.51 -25.27 2.51
C GLN A 113 -20.49 -24.14 2.56
N ILE A 114 -19.19 -24.45 2.70
CA ILE A 114 -18.12 -23.45 2.71
C ILE A 114 -18.01 -22.76 1.34
N VAL A 115 -18.05 -23.55 0.24
CA VAL A 115 -17.99 -23.03 -1.13
C VAL A 115 -19.23 -22.17 -1.43
N ALA A 116 -20.42 -22.63 -1.07
CA ALA A 116 -21.66 -21.87 -1.24
C ALA A 116 -21.65 -20.55 -0.44
N GLY A 117 -21.11 -20.57 0.78
CA GLY A 117 -20.95 -19.36 1.59
C GLY A 117 -19.95 -18.36 0.99
N PHE A 118 -18.90 -18.85 0.33
CA PHE A 118 -17.93 -18.00 -0.37
C PHE A 118 -18.52 -17.34 -1.62
N GLU A 119 -19.32 -18.08 -2.40
CA GLU A 119 -20.01 -17.56 -3.58
C GLU A 119 -21.17 -16.60 -3.24
N ALA A 120 -21.74 -16.70 -2.04
CA ALA A 120 -22.82 -15.85 -1.55
C ALA A 120 -22.41 -14.43 -1.12
N THR A 121 -21.20 -13.97 -1.43
CA THR A 121 -20.70 -12.63 -1.06
C THR A 121 -21.37 -11.53 -1.92
N GLY A 122 -22.65 -11.28 -1.68
CA GLY A 122 -23.37 -10.05 -2.03
C GLY A 122 -23.37 -9.06 -0.86
N PRO A 123 -23.82 -7.80 -1.04
CA PRO A 123 -23.67 -6.72 -0.06
C PRO A 123 -24.52 -6.85 1.22
N ASP A 124 -25.26 -7.95 1.40
CA ASP A 124 -25.95 -8.27 2.65
C ASP A 124 -25.14 -9.35 3.40
N GLU A 125 -24.27 -8.87 4.29
CA GLU A 125 -23.32 -9.65 5.08
C GLU A 125 -24.04 -10.62 6.04
N PRO A 126 -23.95 -11.95 5.87
CA PRO A 126 -24.27 -12.87 6.94
C PRO A 126 -23.16 -12.76 7.99
N ALA A 127 -23.53 -12.56 9.25
CA ALA A 127 -22.61 -12.55 10.38
C ALA A 127 -21.60 -13.71 10.25
N ALA A 128 -20.31 -13.37 10.22
CA ALA A 128 -19.23 -14.35 10.19
C ALA A 128 -19.50 -15.46 11.22
N PRO A 129 -19.31 -16.74 10.88
CA PRO A 129 -19.50 -17.82 11.85
C PRO A 129 -18.67 -17.50 13.09
N THR A 130 -19.30 -17.55 14.26
CA THR A 130 -18.74 -17.17 15.58
C THR A 130 -17.58 -18.07 16.03
N GLY A 131 -17.08 -18.95 15.17
CA GLY A 131 -15.84 -19.68 15.34
C GLY A 131 -14.69 -18.84 14.79
N SER A 132 -14.04 -18.08 15.67
CA SER A 132 -12.86 -17.31 15.30
C SER A 132 -11.83 -18.22 14.61
N GLY A 133 -11.46 -17.93 13.36
CA GLY A 133 -10.33 -18.56 12.65
C GLY A 133 -8.96 -18.23 13.26
N LEU A 134 -8.94 -17.86 14.55
CA LEU A 134 -7.78 -17.49 15.36
C LEU A 134 -6.88 -18.70 15.66
N SER A 135 -7.47 -19.89 15.80
CA SER A 135 -6.78 -21.07 16.31
C SER A 135 -5.75 -21.68 15.34
N SER A 136 -5.97 -21.62 14.03
CA SER A 136 -4.99 -22.13 13.05
C SER A 136 -3.96 -21.08 12.60
N ARG A 137 -4.26 -19.79 12.81
CA ARG A 137 -3.45 -18.67 12.28
C ARG A 137 -2.48 -18.07 13.29
N LEU A 138 -2.78 -18.16 14.59
CA LEU A 138 -1.83 -17.77 15.66
C LEU A 138 -0.75 -18.82 15.94
N VAL A 139 -0.98 -20.07 15.51
CA VAL A 139 -0.08 -21.22 15.72
C VAL A 139 0.90 -21.41 14.58
N ARG A 140 0.67 -20.78 13.43
CA ARG A 140 1.71 -20.70 12.41
C ARG A 140 2.77 -19.76 12.95
N GLU A 141 3.90 -20.32 13.42
CA GLU A 141 5.16 -19.59 13.48
C GLU A 141 5.21 -18.72 12.23
N HIS A 142 5.47 -17.43 12.41
CA HIS A 142 5.67 -16.52 11.29
C HIS A 142 6.99 -16.93 10.61
N THR A 143 6.98 -18.06 9.91
CA THR A 143 7.98 -18.43 8.95
C THR A 143 7.89 -17.34 7.91
N PRO A 144 8.94 -16.51 7.73
CA PRO A 144 8.93 -15.54 6.65
C PRO A 144 8.57 -16.30 5.36
N PRO A 145 7.68 -15.74 4.52
CA PRO A 145 7.30 -16.40 3.28
C PRO A 145 8.59 -16.82 2.55
N PRO A 146 8.61 -18.00 1.92
CA PRO A 146 9.76 -18.40 1.14
C PRO A 146 10.09 -17.25 0.18
N PRO A 147 11.38 -16.91 0.01
CA PRO A 147 11.79 -15.78 -0.82
C PRO A 147 11.04 -15.87 -2.14
N GLY A 148 10.26 -14.83 -2.42
CA GLY A 148 9.51 -14.72 -3.66
C GLY A 148 10.47 -14.70 -4.84
N PRO A 149 9.98 -14.77 -6.08
CA PRO A 149 10.81 -14.74 -7.28
C PRO A 149 11.77 -13.54 -7.38
N ARG A 150 11.60 -12.53 -6.51
CA ARG A 150 12.37 -11.29 -6.45
C ARG A 150 13.26 -11.16 -5.21
N ASP A 151 13.25 -12.14 -4.32
CA ASP A 151 13.97 -12.12 -3.04
C ASP A 151 15.31 -12.89 -3.13
N TYR A 152 15.98 -12.81 -4.28
CA TYR A 152 17.33 -13.31 -4.46
C TYR A 152 18.34 -12.20 -4.10
N ILE A 153 19.34 -12.55 -3.30
CA ILE A 153 20.55 -11.74 -3.17
C ILE A 153 21.34 -11.99 -4.45
N ALA A 154 21.44 -10.97 -5.31
CA ALA A 154 22.34 -11.04 -6.44
C ALA A 154 23.75 -11.29 -5.90
N ALA A 155 24.40 -12.38 -6.36
CA ALA A 155 25.81 -12.56 -6.10
C ALA A 155 26.53 -11.34 -6.69
N ASP A 156 27.40 -10.70 -5.90
CA ASP A 156 28.36 -9.74 -6.44
C ASP A 156 29.31 -10.55 -7.36
N ASP A 157 28.92 -10.67 -8.62
CA ASP A 157 29.77 -11.22 -9.66
C ASP A 157 30.91 -10.20 -9.89
N PRO A 158 32.20 -10.62 -9.82
CA PRO A 158 33.32 -9.70 -9.89
C PRO A 158 33.34 -8.93 -11.21
N GLU A 159 32.94 -7.66 -11.12
CA GLU A 159 33.23 -6.46 -11.93
C GLU A 159 33.17 -6.51 -13.48
N ASP A 160 33.04 -7.68 -14.12
CA ASP A 160 33.22 -7.83 -15.57
C ASP A 160 31.90 -8.03 -16.36
N GLU A 161 30.77 -8.27 -15.68
CA GLU A 161 29.42 -8.36 -16.29
C GLU A 161 28.56 -7.11 -16.09
N ARG A 162 29.16 -5.99 -15.64
CA ARG A 162 28.42 -4.73 -15.48
C ARG A 162 28.09 -4.16 -16.86
N PHE A 163 26.83 -4.29 -17.28
CA PHE A 163 26.32 -3.69 -18.50
C PHE A 163 26.70 -2.20 -18.55
N VAL A 164 27.64 -1.86 -19.43
CA VAL A 164 27.94 -0.47 -19.79
C VAL A 164 26.97 -0.13 -20.91
N PRO A 165 25.93 0.68 -20.66
CA PRO A 165 25.05 1.10 -21.72
C PRO A 165 25.89 1.76 -22.81
N PRO A 166 25.60 1.51 -24.10
CA PRO A 166 26.23 2.27 -25.16
C PRO A 166 26.00 3.77 -24.87
N PRO A 167 26.97 4.64 -25.18
CA PRO A 167 26.81 6.06 -24.93
C PRO A 167 25.47 6.50 -25.53
N PRO A 168 24.63 7.22 -24.75
CA PRO A 168 23.29 7.57 -25.20
C PRO A 168 23.39 8.28 -26.55
N PRO A 169 22.46 8.00 -27.48
CA PRO A 169 22.42 8.73 -28.74
C PRO A 169 22.39 10.23 -28.45
N PRO A 170 23.08 11.07 -29.26
CA PRO A 170 23.13 12.50 -29.01
C PRO A 170 21.70 13.05 -28.93
N LEU A 171 21.46 13.90 -27.91
CA LEU A 171 20.14 14.50 -27.70
C LEU A 171 19.61 15.08 -29.02
N PRO A 172 18.33 14.82 -29.37
CA PRO A 172 17.74 15.38 -30.56
C PRO A 172 17.85 16.90 -30.48
N ARG A 173 18.67 17.48 -31.37
CA ARG A 173 18.79 18.94 -31.46
C ARG A 173 17.42 19.49 -31.81
N PRO A 174 16.90 20.53 -31.12
CA PRO A 174 15.68 21.19 -31.53
C PRO A 174 15.91 21.76 -32.93
N ARG A 175 15.40 21.05 -33.94
CA ARG A 175 15.74 21.29 -35.34
C ARG A 175 14.81 22.32 -35.99
N ASP A 176 13.79 22.77 -35.26
CA ASP A 176 12.66 23.44 -35.86
C ASP A 176 12.33 24.77 -35.18
N ARG A 177 12.34 25.86 -35.97
CA ARG A 177 12.05 27.22 -35.50
C ARG A 177 10.63 27.33 -34.93
N PHE A 178 9.73 26.48 -35.42
CA PHE A 178 8.35 26.40 -34.95
C PHE A 178 8.26 25.87 -33.51
N ASP A 179 9.11 24.92 -33.10
CA ASP A 179 9.12 24.42 -31.71
C ASP A 179 9.68 25.48 -30.76
N SER A 180 10.71 26.22 -31.18
CA SER A 180 11.23 27.35 -30.40
C SER A 180 10.20 28.47 -30.24
N LEU A 181 9.43 28.79 -31.30
CA LEU A 181 8.35 29.78 -31.22
C LEU A 181 7.19 29.32 -30.32
N ALA A 182 6.85 28.03 -30.37
CA ALA A 182 5.80 27.48 -29.52
C ALA A 182 6.17 27.54 -28.03
N TRP A 183 7.41 27.19 -27.69
CA TRP A 183 7.95 27.35 -26.33
C TRP A 183 8.05 28.83 -25.92
N ALA A 184 8.47 29.71 -26.82
CA ALA A 184 8.52 31.15 -26.57
C ALA A 184 7.13 31.73 -26.30
N GLY A 185 6.09 31.30 -27.02
CA GLY A 185 4.70 31.69 -26.74
C GLY A 185 4.20 31.15 -25.41
N THR A 186 4.49 29.88 -25.12
CA THR A 186 4.02 29.17 -23.90
C THR A 186 4.64 29.75 -22.62
N ILE A 187 5.93 30.13 -22.66
CA ILE A 187 6.60 30.73 -21.49
C ILE A 187 6.47 32.26 -21.52
N GLY A 188 6.60 32.87 -22.69
CA GLY A 188 6.57 34.32 -22.87
C GLY A 188 5.19 34.93 -22.67
N GLY A 189 4.12 34.20 -22.99
CA GLY A 189 2.74 34.67 -22.79
C GLY A 189 2.39 34.94 -21.33
N PRO A 190 2.53 33.95 -20.41
CA PRO A 190 2.31 34.16 -18.98
C PRO A 190 3.24 35.22 -18.39
N LEU A 191 4.51 35.24 -18.82
CA LEU A 191 5.47 36.25 -18.36
C LEU A 191 5.05 37.67 -18.80
N ALA A 192 4.55 37.83 -20.03
CA ALA A 192 4.03 39.11 -20.52
C ALA A 192 2.79 39.56 -19.73
N VAL A 193 1.92 38.65 -19.30
CA VAL A 193 0.77 38.97 -18.43
C VAL A 193 1.25 39.47 -17.06
N VAL A 194 2.22 38.80 -16.45
CA VAL A 194 2.81 39.22 -15.16
C VAL A 194 3.47 40.60 -15.27
N VAL A 195 4.22 40.84 -16.34
CA VAL A 195 4.84 42.15 -16.61
C VAL A 195 3.76 43.21 -16.83
N ALA A 196 2.74 42.93 -17.65
CA ALA A 196 1.64 43.86 -17.91
C ALA A 196 0.94 44.31 -16.63
N TYR A 197 0.70 43.36 -15.72
CA TYR A 197 0.12 43.63 -14.40
C TYR A 197 1.07 44.48 -13.54
N ALA A 198 2.35 44.11 -13.46
CA ALA A 198 3.33 44.80 -12.63
C ALA A 198 3.60 46.26 -13.07
N THR A 199 3.61 46.52 -14.37
CA THR A 199 3.90 47.86 -14.93
C THR A 199 2.62 48.67 -15.23
N GLY A 200 1.43 48.10 -15.00
CA GLY A 200 0.16 48.80 -15.20
C GLY A 200 -0.14 49.15 -16.67
N THR A 201 0.43 48.42 -17.63
CA THR A 201 0.44 48.79 -19.07
C THR A 201 -0.92 48.65 -19.79
N GLY A 202 -2.02 48.47 -19.06
CA GLY A 202 -3.36 48.22 -19.60
C GLY A 202 -3.58 46.79 -20.09
N GLY A 203 -4.85 46.44 -20.37
CA GLY A 203 -5.27 45.08 -20.68
C GLY A 203 -4.82 44.53 -22.05
N TRP A 204 -4.33 45.38 -22.95
CA TRP A 204 -3.93 44.96 -24.30
C TRP A 204 -2.70 44.04 -24.28
N LEU A 205 -1.73 44.33 -23.40
CA LEU A 205 -0.49 43.55 -23.25
C LEU A 205 -0.76 42.21 -22.57
N ALA A 206 -1.70 42.19 -21.62
CA ALA A 206 -2.22 40.97 -21.02
C ALA A 206 -3.01 40.12 -22.04
N GLY A 207 -3.83 40.75 -22.89
CA GLY A 207 -4.54 40.07 -23.98
C GLY A 207 -3.60 39.45 -25.00
N LEU A 208 -2.54 40.16 -25.39
CA LEU A 208 -1.53 39.66 -26.32
C LEU A 208 -0.73 38.50 -25.70
N GLY A 209 -0.38 38.60 -24.41
CA GLY A 209 0.26 37.52 -23.66
C GLY A 209 -0.61 36.27 -23.57
N PHE A 210 -1.91 36.42 -23.33
CA PHE A 210 -2.85 35.29 -23.31
C PHE A 210 -2.97 34.61 -24.68
N VAL A 211 -3.12 35.37 -25.76
CA VAL A 211 -3.19 34.82 -27.13
C VAL A 211 -1.89 34.09 -27.50
N ALA A 212 -0.72 34.67 -27.15
CA ALA A 212 0.58 34.05 -27.40
C ALA A 212 0.75 32.73 -26.62
N PHE A 213 0.29 32.68 -25.37
CA PHE A 213 0.28 31.47 -24.55
C PHE A 213 -0.57 30.37 -25.20
N THR A 214 -1.83 30.68 -25.53
CA THR A 214 -2.75 29.71 -26.11
C THR A 214 -2.26 29.19 -27.46
N ALA A 215 -1.76 30.07 -28.34
CA ALA A 215 -1.22 29.67 -29.63
C ALA A 215 0.02 28.75 -29.50
N GLY A 216 0.94 29.08 -28.57
CA GLY A 216 2.12 28.24 -28.30
C GLY A 216 1.75 26.86 -27.76
N PHE A 217 0.83 26.82 -26.80
CA PHE A 217 0.39 25.58 -26.17
C PHE A 217 -0.35 24.65 -27.14
N VAL A 218 -1.29 25.19 -27.93
CA VAL A 218 -2.02 24.42 -28.95
C VAL A 218 -1.06 23.83 -29.99
N THR A 219 -0.04 24.60 -30.41
CA THR A 219 0.98 24.14 -31.35
C THR A 219 1.79 22.96 -30.79
N LEU A 220 2.16 22.99 -29.51
CA LEU A 220 2.87 21.88 -28.86
C LEU A 220 2.03 20.60 -28.80
N ILE A 221 0.75 20.72 -28.44
CA ILE A 221 -0.16 19.57 -28.39
C ILE A 221 -0.35 18.95 -29.76
N ALA A 222 -0.69 19.77 -30.76
CA ALA A 222 -0.90 19.29 -32.14
C ALA A 222 0.31 18.51 -32.67
N ARG A 223 1.53 18.97 -32.36
CA ARG A 223 2.76 18.33 -32.83
C ARG A 223 3.19 17.12 -32.00
N SER A 224 2.82 17.06 -30.72
CA SER A 224 3.15 15.92 -29.85
C SER A 224 2.49 14.61 -30.30
N GLY A 225 1.39 14.68 -31.05
CA GLY A 225 0.68 13.52 -31.59
C GLY A 225 1.38 12.82 -32.75
N ASP A 226 2.23 13.51 -33.52
CA ASP A 226 2.86 12.96 -34.72
C ASP A 226 4.10 12.08 -34.43
N ARG A 227 4.73 12.23 -33.25
CA ARG A 227 5.96 11.47 -32.91
C ARG A 227 5.72 10.05 -32.38
N ARG A 228 4.46 9.64 -32.15
CA ARG A 228 4.14 8.33 -31.55
C ARG A 228 3.89 7.20 -32.55
N ARG A 229 4.01 7.44 -33.86
CA ARG A 229 3.70 6.42 -34.89
C ARG A 229 4.92 5.66 -35.44
N ASP A 230 6.15 6.12 -35.18
CA ASP A 230 7.37 5.51 -35.75
C ASP A 230 8.26 4.77 -34.72
N ASP A 231 7.94 4.79 -33.42
CA ASP A 231 8.61 3.93 -32.44
C ASP A 231 7.90 2.56 -32.41
N ASP A 232 8.31 1.71 -33.35
CA ASP A 232 8.06 0.26 -33.36
C ASP A 232 8.94 -0.42 -32.28
N ASP A 233 8.82 0.06 -31.04
CA ASP A 233 9.53 -0.41 -29.87
C ASP A 233 8.83 -1.71 -29.41
N ASN A 234 9.28 -2.83 -29.99
CA ASN A 234 8.86 -4.19 -29.63
C ASN A 234 9.27 -4.47 -28.17
N GLY A 235 8.43 -4.00 -27.25
CA GLY A 235 8.53 -4.28 -25.83
C GLY A 235 8.39 -5.78 -25.56
N ALA A 236 9.50 -6.37 -25.11
CA ALA A 236 9.63 -7.69 -24.48
C ALA A 236 9.05 -8.90 -25.26
N VAL A 237 9.92 -9.61 -25.97
CA VAL A 237 9.71 -11.04 -26.22
C VAL A 237 10.07 -11.82 -24.96
N VAL A 238 9.09 -12.54 -24.42
CA VAL A 238 9.20 -13.41 -23.24
C VAL A 238 9.98 -14.68 -23.58
#